data_AF-A0A1I0K3P4-F1
#
_entry.id   AF-A0A1I0K3P4-F1
#
_cell.length_a   1.000
_cell.length_b   1.000
_cell.length_c   1.000
_cell.angle_alpha   90.00
_cell.angle_beta   90.00
_cell.angle_gamma   90.00
#
_symmetry.space_group_name_H-M   'P 1'
#
loop_
_entity.id
_entity.type
_entity.pdbx_description
1 polymer ?
#
loop_
_entity_poly.entity_id
_entity_poly.type
_entity_poly.pdbx_seq_one_letter_code
_entity_poly.pdbx_strand_id
1 'polypeptide(L)'
;MVGTPAVQKQIVWDQMYNTLHRYPWMVQLANAWPEGFRNGAQDACPSGTRRHPNGGGCALSSVPASVYVGPYAQVLGGTVSGSARIEDHATVLSGTVSGGTVTGLSVLTNGFSVSGSARAASTFYPLGFYEGQQSISGTVQLIGDIEYRGVGTNKSSGTYFGFVEPNTPAASNTADVTVAPPYLWRP
;
A
#
# COMPACT_ATOMS: atom_id res chain seq x y z
N MET A 1 17.49 -23.84 5.89
CA MET A 1 18.25 -22.65 5.46
C MET A 1 18.05 -21.56 6.49
N VAL A 2 19.11 -20.88 6.95
CA VAL A 2 18.98 -19.74 7.87
C VAL A 2 18.98 -18.47 7.02
N GLY A 3 17.89 -17.71 7.04
CA GLY A 3 17.71 -16.49 6.22
C GLY A 3 18.48 -15.27 6.74
N THR A 4 19.38 -15.44 7.70
CA THR A 4 20.09 -14.34 8.36
C THR A 4 21.18 -13.77 7.44
N PRO A 5 21.27 -12.43 7.29
CA PRO A 5 22.32 -11.82 6.48
C PRO A 5 23.71 -11.99 7.11
N ALA A 6 24.73 -12.09 6.27
CA ALA A 6 26.14 -12.17 6.73
C ALA A 6 26.64 -10.86 7.37
N VAL A 7 26.00 -9.73 7.02
CA VAL A 7 26.28 -8.42 7.59
C VAL A 7 24.95 -7.79 7.96
N GLN A 8 24.76 -7.47 9.24
CA GLN A 8 23.61 -6.69 9.69
C GLN A 8 23.87 -5.21 9.43
N LYS A 9 22.91 -4.53 8.81
CA LYS A 9 22.87 -3.07 8.71
C LYS A 9 21.97 -2.56 9.83
N GLN A 10 22.51 -1.70 10.69
CA GLN A 10 21.73 -1.05 11.72
C GLN A 10 20.78 -0.04 11.10
N ILE A 11 19.57 0.03 11.65
CA ILE A 11 18.58 1.05 11.30
C ILE A 11 18.59 2.13 12.37
N VAL A 12 18.32 3.36 11.97
CA VAL A 12 18.13 4.49 12.90
C VAL A 12 16.67 4.94 12.88
N TRP A 13 16.26 5.65 13.92
CA TRP A 13 14.92 6.26 13.99
C TRP A 13 14.68 7.20 12.80
N ASP A 14 13.48 7.15 12.21
CA ASP A 14 13.05 7.91 11.02
C ASP A 14 13.95 7.76 9.78
N GLN A 15 14.66 6.64 9.65
CA GLN A 15 15.43 6.36 8.45
C GLN A 15 14.52 6.23 7.22
N MET A 16 14.85 6.93 6.14
CA MET A 16 14.07 6.87 4.89
C MET A 16 14.02 5.45 4.34
N TYR A 17 12.82 4.96 4.06
CA TYR A 17 12.56 3.58 3.61
C TYR A 17 13.49 3.10 2.48
N ASN A 18 13.73 3.93 1.47
CA ASN A 18 14.55 3.56 0.32
C ASN A 18 16.04 3.38 0.66
N THR A 19 16.46 3.79 1.86
CA THR A 19 17.83 3.59 2.38
C THR A 19 17.93 2.39 3.34
N LEU A 20 16.80 1.76 3.67
CA LEU A 20 16.77 0.55 4.49
C LEU A 20 17.24 -0.64 3.67
N HIS A 21 18.38 -1.21 4.07
CA HIS A 21 18.83 -2.49 3.54
C HIS A 21 17.89 -3.59 3.99
N ARG A 22 17.02 -4.03 3.07
CA ARG A 22 16.24 -5.24 3.25
C ARG A 22 17.03 -6.42 2.68
N TYR A 23 16.81 -7.59 3.25
CA TYR A 23 17.47 -8.84 2.86
C TYR A 23 16.41 -9.77 2.30
N PRO A 24 16.10 -9.65 0.99
CA PRO A 24 15.15 -10.55 0.35
C PRO A 24 15.58 -11.99 0.54
N TRP A 25 14.64 -12.83 0.91
CA TRP A 25 14.80 -14.26 1.03
C TRP A 25 13.76 -14.94 0.14
N MET A 26 14.08 -16.15 -0.30
CA MET A 26 13.15 -16.99 -1.04
C MET A 26 12.84 -18.23 -0.24
N VAL A 27 11.55 -18.58 -0.22
CA VAL A 27 11.03 -19.78 0.42
C VAL A 27 10.13 -20.49 -0.58
N GLN A 28 10.26 -21.80 -0.65
CA GLN A 28 9.38 -22.66 -1.45
C GLN A 28 8.55 -23.50 -0.49
N LEU A 29 7.23 -23.43 -0.68
CA LEU A 29 6.24 -24.19 0.07
C LEU A 29 5.57 -25.16 -0.90
N ALA A 30 5.44 -26.42 -0.50
CA ALA A 30 4.68 -27.42 -1.26
C ALA A 30 3.33 -27.67 -0.56
N ASN A 31 2.27 -27.85 -1.34
CA ASN A 31 0.91 -28.13 -0.86
C ASN A 31 0.32 -27.07 0.09
N ALA A 32 0.84 -25.84 0.05
CA ALA A 32 0.26 -24.71 0.76
C ALA A 32 -0.73 -23.96 -0.13
N TRP A 33 -1.84 -23.53 0.44
CA TRP A 33 -2.72 -22.56 -0.22
C TRP A 33 -2.14 -21.15 -0.01
N PRO A 34 -2.22 -20.26 -1.01
CA PRO A 34 -1.93 -18.84 -0.79
C PRO A 34 -2.85 -18.27 0.30
N GLU A 35 -2.41 -17.20 0.94
CA GLU A 35 -3.28 -16.45 1.86
C GLU A 35 -4.60 -16.08 1.16
N GLY A 36 -5.72 -16.24 1.85
CA GLY A 36 -7.06 -16.01 1.30
C GLY A 36 -7.59 -17.12 0.38
N PHE A 37 -6.95 -18.30 0.36
CA PHE A 37 -7.46 -19.49 -0.32
C PHE A 37 -7.61 -20.68 0.64
N ARG A 38 -8.67 -21.46 0.45
CA ARG A 38 -8.92 -22.72 1.15
C ARG A 38 -9.56 -23.73 0.18
N ASN A 39 -9.04 -24.95 0.17
CA ASN A 39 -9.55 -26.06 -0.67
C ASN A 39 -9.65 -25.70 -2.17
N GLY A 40 -8.68 -24.94 -2.70
CA GLY A 40 -8.64 -24.53 -4.10
C GLY A 40 -9.57 -23.39 -4.48
N ALA A 41 -10.33 -22.84 -3.51
CA ALA A 41 -11.19 -21.68 -3.71
C ALA A 41 -10.67 -20.47 -2.93
N GLN A 42 -10.89 -19.26 -3.44
CA GLN A 42 -10.72 -18.04 -2.65
C GLN A 42 -11.74 -18.00 -1.53
N ASP A 43 -11.34 -17.41 -0.40
CA ASP A 43 -12.25 -17.17 0.71
C ASP A 43 -13.43 -16.28 0.29
N ALA A 44 -14.55 -16.42 1.00
CA ALA A 44 -15.68 -15.53 0.80
C ALA A 44 -15.30 -14.09 1.12
N CYS A 45 -15.88 -13.14 0.37
CA CYS A 45 -15.73 -11.74 0.72
C CYS A 45 -16.39 -11.41 2.07
N PRO A 46 -15.85 -10.44 2.83
CA PRO A 46 -16.50 -9.94 4.04
C PRO A 46 -17.96 -9.52 3.77
N SER A 47 -18.81 -9.64 4.78
CA SER A 47 -20.23 -9.26 4.68
C SER A 47 -20.41 -7.85 4.11
N GLY A 48 -21.38 -7.68 3.22
CA GLY A 48 -21.65 -6.42 2.53
C GLY A 48 -20.75 -6.15 1.31
N THR A 49 -19.78 -7.00 1.03
CA THR A 49 -18.93 -6.90 -0.17
C THR A 49 -19.06 -8.11 -1.08
N ARG A 50 -18.61 -7.97 -2.33
CA ARG A 50 -18.57 -9.04 -3.33
C ARG A 50 -17.27 -8.99 -4.11
N ARG A 51 -16.96 -10.09 -4.80
CA ARG A 51 -15.82 -10.13 -5.72
C ARG A 51 -16.02 -9.08 -6.82
N HIS A 52 -15.05 -8.19 -6.97
CA HIS A 52 -15.08 -7.12 -7.95
C HIS A 52 -14.74 -7.70 -9.34
N PRO A 53 -15.52 -7.38 -10.39
CA PRO A 53 -15.33 -7.98 -11.72
C PRO A 53 -13.98 -7.61 -12.35
N ASN A 54 -13.39 -6.49 -11.93
CA ASN A 54 -12.08 -6.04 -12.38
C ASN A 54 -11.06 -6.21 -11.25
N GLY A 55 -10.29 -7.29 -11.31
CA GLY A 55 -9.21 -7.64 -10.38
C GLY A 55 -9.54 -8.73 -9.34
N GLY A 56 -10.82 -8.96 -9.00
CA GLY A 56 -11.23 -10.07 -8.12
C GLY A 56 -11.13 -9.81 -6.62
N GLY A 57 -10.77 -8.61 -6.18
CA GLY A 57 -10.79 -8.22 -4.76
C GLY A 57 -12.20 -8.10 -4.20
N CYS A 58 -12.33 -7.81 -2.90
CA CYS A 58 -13.63 -7.64 -2.26
C CYS A 58 -14.03 -6.17 -2.22
N ALA A 59 -15.19 -5.83 -2.77
CA ALA A 59 -15.65 -4.45 -2.84
C ALA A 59 -17.15 -4.32 -2.59
N LEU A 60 -17.56 -3.15 -2.10
CA LEU A 60 -18.96 -2.74 -2.06
C LEU A 60 -19.58 -2.74 -3.47
N SER A 61 -20.89 -2.98 -3.55
CA SER A 61 -21.62 -3.03 -4.82
C SER A 61 -21.63 -1.70 -5.59
N SER A 62 -21.36 -0.59 -4.91
CA SER A 62 -21.28 0.77 -5.45
C SER A 62 -19.96 1.07 -6.17
N VAL A 63 -18.91 0.26 -5.97
CA VAL A 63 -17.63 0.47 -6.67
C VAL A 63 -17.82 0.15 -8.16
N PRO A 64 -17.56 1.11 -9.07
CA PRO A 64 -17.75 0.90 -10.50
C PRO A 64 -16.78 -0.13 -11.09
N ALA A 65 -17.25 -0.92 -12.06
CA ALA A 65 -16.43 -1.93 -12.73
C ALA A 65 -15.18 -1.37 -13.46
N SER A 66 -15.12 -0.06 -13.72
CA SER A 66 -13.95 0.62 -14.28
C SER A 66 -12.77 0.70 -13.31
N VAL A 67 -13.02 0.68 -12.00
CA VAL A 67 -12.00 0.65 -10.96
C VAL A 67 -11.32 -0.72 -10.96
N TYR A 68 -10.01 -0.77 -10.72
CA TYR A 68 -9.33 -2.05 -10.48
C TYR A 68 -9.26 -2.32 -8.97
N VAL A 69 -9.73 -3.49 -8.53
CA VAL A 69 -9.60 -3.96 -7.15
C VAL A 69 -8.93 -5.34 -7.19
N GLY A 70 -7.64 -5.38 -6.87
CA GLY A 70 -6.80 -6.57 -6.98
C GLY A 70 -7.25 -7.73 -6.08
N PRO A 71 -6.81 -8.96 -6.34
CA PRO A 71 -7.39 -10.18 -5.74
C PRO A 71 -7.44 -10.20 -4.21
N TYR A 72 -6.47 -9.55 -3.56
CA TYR A 72 -6.34 -9.49 -2.10
C TYR A 72 -6.71 -8.12 -1.51
N ALA A 73 -7.06 -7.15 -2.36
CA ALA A 73 -7.46 -5.83 -1.94
C ALA A 73 -8.92 -5.80 -1.48
N GLN A 74 -9.22 -4.87 -0.58
CA GLN A 74 -10.54 -4.71 0.02
C GLN A 74 -11.02 -3.26 -0.03
N VAL A 75 -12.26 -3.06 -0.46
CA VAL A 75 -12.98 -1.79 -0.37
C VAL A 75 -14.21 -2.02 0.49
N LEU A 76 -14.07 -1.70 1.77
CA LEU A 76 -15.06 -1.95 2.82
C LEU A 76 -15.91 -0.70 3.13
N GLY A 77 -15.48 0.47 2.65
CA GLY A 77 -16.17 1.74 2.83
C GLY A 77 -15.62 2.83 1.91
N GLY A 78 -16.05 4.07 2.13
CA GLY A 78 -15.64 5.22 1.33
C GLY A 78 -16.23 5.24 -0.09
N THR A 79 -15.65 6.09 -0.94
CA THR A 79 -16.02 6.22 -2.36
C THR A 79 -14.80 5.93 -3.23
N VAL A 80 -14.89 4.92 -4.09
CA VAL A 80 -13.83 4.57 -5.05
C VAL A 80 -14.38 4.67 -6.46
N SER A 81 -13.71 5.44 -7.33
CA SER A 81 -14.23 5.80 -8.65
C SER A 81 -13.11 6.17 -9.65
N GLY A 82 -13.50 6.52 -10.87
CA GLY A 82 -12.57 6.99 -11.90
C GLY A 82 -11.60 5.90 -12.35
N SER A 83 -10.31 6.26 -12.43
CA SER A 83 -9.20 5.37 -12.80
C SER A 83 -8.49 4.74 -11.59
N ALA A 84 -9.11 4.77 -10.42
CA ALA A 84 -8.54 4.25 -9.19
C ALA A 84 -8.11 2.78 -9.30
N ARG A 85 -6.97 2.47 -8.68
CA ARG A 85 -6.46 1.10 -8.53
C ARG A 85 -6.21 0.81 -7.07
N ILE A 86 -6.87 -0.21 -6.53
CA ILE A 86 -6.62 -0.74 -5.20
C ILE A 86 -5.93 -2.09 -5.41
N GLU A 87 -4.68 -2.20 -5.01
CA GLU A 87 -3.79 -3.31 -5.37
C GLU A 87 -3.21 -3.98 -4.14
N ASP A 88 -2.54 -5.12 -4.35
CA ASP A 88 -1.96 -5.95 -3.30
C ASP A 88 -2.96 -6.24 -2.18
N HIS A 89 -2.63 -5.91 -0.92
CA HIS A 89 -3.48 -6.10 0.25
C HIS A 89 -4.02 -4.77 0.78
N ALA A 90 -4.08 -3.74 -0.07
CA ALA A 90 -4.59 -2.45 0.33
C ALA A 90 -6.07 -2.54 0.76
N THR A 91 -6.42 -1.81 1.82
CA THR A 91 -7.77 -1.78 2.38
C THR A 91 -8.29 -0.34 2.46
N VAL A 92 -9.44 -0.08 1.86
CA VAL A 92 -10.16 1.21 1.97
C VAL A 92 -11.30 1.05 2.96
N LEU A 93 -11.18 1.69 4.13
CA LEU A 93 -12.23 1.71 5.16
C LEU A 93 -13.11 2.96 5.05
N SER A 94 -12.54 4.10 4.66
CA SER A 94 -13.25 5.35 4.40
C SER A 94 -12.42 6.28 3.49
N GLY A 95 -12.95 7.46 3.18
CA GLY A 95 -12.29 8.44 2.30
C GLY A 95 -12.71 8.31 0.83
N THR A 96 -11.99 9.02 -0.03
CA THR A 96 -12.27 9.06 -1.48
C THR A 96 -11.04 8.66 -2.28
N VAL A 97 -11.17 7.68 -3.15
CA VAL A 97 -10.16 7.33 -4.15
C VAL A 97 -10.76 7.57 -5.54
N SER A 98 -10.45 8.70 -6.15
CA SER A 98 -11.01 9.11 -7.46
C SER A 98 -10.04 8.90 -8.63
N GLY A 99 -8.82 8.43 -8.32
CA GLY A 99 -7.73 8.13 -9.23
C GLY A 99 -6.52 7.64 -8.44
N GLY A 100 -5.41 7.39 -9.12
CA GLY A 100 -4.17 6.95 -8.48
C GLY A 100 -4.19 5.48 -8.05
N THR A 101 -3.28 5.13 -7.15
CA THR A 101 -3.06 3.75 -6.71
C THR A 101 -2.89 3.67 -5.20
N VAL A 102 -3.65 2.78 -4.56
CA VAL A 102 -3.48 2.39 -3.15
C VAL A 102 -3.02 0.94 -3.15
N THR A 103 -1.84 0.65 -2.60
CA THR A 103 -1.13 -0.62 -2.83
C THR A 103 -0.30 -1.03 -1.60
N GLY A 104 0.43 -2.15 -1.67
CA GLY A 104 1.16 -2.73 -0.55
C GLY A 104 0.22 -3.20 0.55
N LEU A 105 0.45 -2.73 1.77
CA LEU A 105 -0.38 -3.00 2.95
C LEU A 105 -1.16 -1.74 3.39
N SER A 106 -1.32 -0.76 2.50
CA SER A 106 -1.90 0.52 2.84
C SER A 106 -3.34 0.36 3.34
N VAL A 107 -3.66 1.02 4.45
CA VAL A 107 -5.04 1.14 4.93
C VAL A 107 -5.45 2.61 4.88
N LEU A 108 -6.55 2.93 4.22
CA LEU A 108 -7.14 4.28 4.25
C LEU A 108 -8.26 4.35 5.28
N THR A 109 -8.19 5.34 6.16
CA THR A 109 -9.21 5.58 7.19
C THR A 109 -9.43 7.07 7.40
N ASN A 110 -10.38 7.41 8.28
CA ASN A 110 -10.70 8.77 8.72
C ASN A 110 -10.84 9.81 7.58
N GLY A 111 -11.42 9.38 6.45
CA GLY A 111 -11.65 10.26 5.30
C GLY A 111 -10.42 10.53 4.42
N PHE A 112 -9.30 9.82 4.60
CA PHE A 112 -8.09 10.04 3.81
C PHE A 112 -8.36 9.86 2.30
N SER A 113 -8.00 10.86 1.50
CA SER A 113 -8.34 10.87 0.07
C SER A 113 -7.12 10.71 -0.85
N VAL A 114 -7.30 10.01 -1.96
CA VAL A 114 -6.28 9.76 -2.99
C VAL A 114 -6.87 10.13 -4.35
N SER A 115 -6.14 10.93 -5.14
CA SER A 115 -6.63 11.42 -6.43
C SER A 115 -5.51 11.62 -7.46
N GLY A 116 -5.89 11.87 -8.72
CA GLY A 116 -4.96 12.07 -9.82
C GLY A 116 -4.22 10.79 -10.18
N SER A 117 -2.88 10.84 -10.16
CA SER A 117 -1.96 9.71 -10.34
C SER A 117 -1.12 9.45 -9.08
N ALA A 118 -1.61 9.89 -7.91
CA ALA A 118 -0.90 9.70 -6.65
C ALA A 118 -0.81 8.22 -6.27
N ARG A 119 0.21 7.86 -5.48
CA ARG A 119 0.45 6.49 -5.03
C ARG A 119 0.61 6.44 -3.52
N ALA A 120 -0.24 5.67 -2.85
CA ALA A 120 -0.09 5.27 -1.46
C ALA A 120 0.37 3.81 -1.40
N ALA A 121 1.62 3.60 -1.00
CA ALA A 121 2.26 2.29 -0.86
C ALA A 121 2.86 2.16 0.55
N SER A 122 2.03 2.38 1.57
CA SER A 122 2.41 2.32 2.98
C SER A 122 2.40 0.90 3.53
N THR A 123 3.21 0.66 4.55
CA THR A 123 3.24 -0.55 5.38
C THR A 123 3.14 -0.26 6.88
N PHE A 124 2.95 1.01 7.26
CA PHE A 124 2.79 1.43 8.65
C PHE A 124 1.30 1.63 9.00
N TYR A 125 1.01 2.33 10.10
CA TYR A 125 -0.36 2.67 10.52
C TYR A 125 -1.22 3.21 9.37
N PRO A 126 -2.56 3.06 9.46
CA PRO A 126 -3.46 3.56 8.45
C PRO A 126 -3.23 5.05 8.12
N LEU A 127 -3.30 5.40 6.84
CA LEU A 127 -3.34 6.80 6.42
C LEU A 127 -4.65 7.41 6.92
N GLY A 128 -4.54 8.52 7.65
CA GLY A 128 -5.64 9.12 8.40
C GLY A 128 -5.76 8.67 9.87
N PHE A 129 -4.87 7.80 10.36
CA PHE A 129 -4.92 7.31 11.74
C PHE A 129 -4.73 8.44 12.77
N TYR A 130 -3.73 9.30 12.59
CA TYR A 130 -3.43 10.38 13.54
C TYR A 130 -4.33 11.60 13.37
N GLU A 131 -4.63 11.97 12.12
CA GLU A 131 -5.41 13.17 11.78
C GLU A 131 -6.36 12.88 10.61
N GLY A 132 -7.58 13.40 10.67
CA GLY A 132 -8.60 13.18 9.65
C GLY A 132 -8.52 14.14 8.47
N GLN A 133 -9.30 13.85 7.41
CA GLN A 133 -9.49 14.75 6.26
C GLN A 133 -8.21 15.15 5.51
N GLN A 134 -7.19 14.31 5.57
CA GLN A 134 -5.94 14.48 4.83
C GLN A 134 -6.06 13.89 3.41
N SER A 135 -5.15 14.26 2.51
CA SER A 135 -5.13 13.69 1.17
C SER A 135 -3.76 13.64 0.52
N ILE A 136 -3.69 12.85 -0.55
CA ILE A 136 -2.66 12.94 -1.58
C ILE A 136 -3.30 13.09 -2.96
N SER A 137 -2.64 13.86 -3.82
CA SER A 137 -3.14 14.17 -5.16
C SER A 137 -2.00 14.27 -6.18
N GLY A 138 -2.34 14.59 -7.43
CA GLY A 138 -1.35 14.82 -8.48
C GLY A 138 -0.48 13.59 -8.73
N THR A 139 0.82 13.68 -8.51
CA THR A 139 1.81 12.63 -8.79
C THR A 139 2.60 12.18 -7.56
N VAL A 140 2.18 12.59 -6.36
CA VAL A 140 2.92 12.25 -5.14
C VAL A 140 2.95 10.75 -4.89
N GLN A 141 4.06 10.27 -4.34
CA GLN A 141 4.20 8.90 -3.87
C GLN A 141 4.54 8.88 -2.37
N LEU A 142 3.73 8.17 -1.58
CA LEU A 142 4.02 7.80 -0.20
C LEU A 142 4.42 6.33 -0.19
N ILE A 143 5.64 6.01 0.23
CA ILE A 143 6.18 4.64 0.12
C ILE A 143 6.77 4.20 1.45
N GLY A 144 6.48 2.96 1.85
CA GLY A 144 7.12 2.31 2.99
C GLY A 144 6.45 2.62 4.32
N ASP A 145 7.24 2.81 5.35
CA ASP A 145 6.81 3.11 6.71
C ASP A 145 6.37 4.57 6.87
N ILE A 146 5.19 4.89 6.32
CA ILE A 146 4.70 6.26 6.28
C ILE A 146 3.98 6.64 7.58
N GLU A 147 4.60 7.53 8.36
CA GLU A 147 3.92 8.30 9.40
C GLU A 147 3.53 9.66 8.83
N TYR A 148 2.30 9.76 8.31
CA TYR A 148 1.79 10.98 7.69
C TYR A 148 0.97 11.78 8.72
N ARG A 149 1.50 12.90 9.22
CA ARG A 149 0.88 13.63 10.33
C ARG A 149 0.91 15.15 10.17
N GLY A 150 0.24 15.84 11.10
CA GLY A 150 -0.11 17.27 11.03
C GLY A 150 -1.54 17.48 10.54
N VAL A 151 -2.15 18.62 10.87
CA VAL A 151 -3.55 18.88 10.50
C VAL A 151 -3.66 19.07 8.98
N GLY A 152 -4.41 18.20 8.31
CA GLY A 152 -4.76 18.33 6.89
C GLY A 152 -3.60 18.20 5.91
N THR A 153 -2.56 17.43 6.22
CA THR A 153 -1.39 17.30 5.34
C THR A 153 -1.81 16.84 3.93
N ASN A 154 -1.42 17.63 2.93
CA ASN A 154 -1.80 17.48 1.52
C ASN A 154 -0.56 17.63 0.65
N LYS A 155 -0.09 16.54 0.04
CA LYS A 155 1.01 16.55 -0.92
C LYS A 155 0.46 16.24 -2.32
N SER A 156 1.01 16.90 -3.33
CA SER A 156 0.55 16.76 -4.72
C SER A 156 1.65 16.31 -5.71
N SER A 157 2.91 16.33 -5.29
CA SER A 157 4.05 15.88 -6.09
C SER A 157 5.20 15.43 -5.18
N GLY A 158 6.21 14.77 -5.75
CA GLY A 158 7.37 14.28 -5.01
C GLY A 158 7.20 12.86 -4.49
N THR A 159 8.25 12.31 -3.89
CA THR A 159 8.24 11.01 -3.23
C THR A 159 8.67 11.18 -1.79
N TYR A 160 7.96 10.53 -0.88
CA TYR A 160 8.15 10.64 0.55
C TYR A 160 8.22 9.26 1.19
N PHE A 161 8.98 9.18 2.28
CA PHE A 161 9.24 7.99 3.07
C PHE A 161 9.24 8.39 4.56
N GLY A 162 8.99 7.44 5.46
CA GLY A 162 9.10 7.70 6.91
C GLY A 162 8.10 8.72 7.41
N PHE A 163 8.59 9.64 8.25
CA PHE A 163 7.83 10.72 8.83
C PHE A 163 7.58 11.88 7.85
N VAL A 164 6.30 12.15 7.55
CA VAL A 164 5.88 13.14 6.55
C VAL A 164 4.94 14.18 7.17
N GLU A 165 5.42 15.41 7.22
CA GLU A 165 4.72 16.60 7.68
C GLU A 165 4.58 17.63 6.54
N PRO A 166 3.81 18.71 6.75
CA PRO A 166 3.57 19.74 5.72
C PRO A 166 4.84 20.27 5.07
N ASN A 167 5.92 20.45 5.84
CA ASN A 167 7.20 21.00 5.37
C ASN A 167 8.27 19.95 5.07
N THR A 168 7.98 18.65 5.22
CA THR A 168 8.93 17.60 4.82
C THR A 168 9.27 17.77 3.34
N PRO A 169 10.55 17.92 2.97
CA PRO A 169 10.96 18.00 1.58
C PRO A 169 10.78 16.65 0.89
N ALA A 170 10.51 16.66 -0.42
CA ALA A 170 10.53 15.43 -1.20
C ALA A 170 11.94 14.82 -1.17
N ALA A 171 12.01 13.49 -1.23
CA ALA A 171 13.27 12.78 -1.29
C ALA A 171 14.07 13.22 -2.52
N SER A 172 15.32 13.62 -2.30
CA SER A 172 16.26 13.95 -3.39
C SER A 172 16.72 12.72 -4.16
N ASN A 173 16.62 11.54 -3.53
CA ASN A 173 16.91 10.25 -4.13
C ASN A 173 15.80 9.27 -3.75
N THR A 174 15.19 8.66 -4.77
CA THR A 174 14.14 7.64 -4.63
C THR A 174 14.63 6.24 -4.99
N ALA A 175 15.89 6.10 -5.38
CA ALA A 175 16.49 4.80 -5.65
C ALA A 175 16.52 3.99 -4.36
N ASP A 176 16.00 2.78 -4.48
CA ASP A 176 15.96 1.82 -3.39
C ASP A 176 17.29 1.08 -3.30
N VAL A 177 17.91 1.05 -2.12
CA VAL A 177 19.17 0.32 -1.89
C VAL A 177 18.95 -1.20 -1.88
N THR A 178 17.71 -1.66 -1.80
CA THR A 178 17.38 -3.07 -1.87
C THR A 178 17.38 -3.51 -3.33
N VAL A 179 18.14 -4.57 -3.63
CA VAL A 179 18.19 -5.17 -4.96
C VAL A 179 16.78 -5.54 -5.40
N ALA A 180 16.37 -5.11 -6.60
CA ALA A 180 15.11 -5.50 -7.20
C ALA A 180 15.19 -6.96 -7.70
N PRO A 181 14.05 -7.69 -7.75
CA PRO A 181 14.00 -8.99 -8.40
C PRO A 181 14.42 -8.91 -9.90
N PRO A 182 14.84 -10.03 -10.51
CA PRO A 182 14.72 -11.40 -10.02
C PRO A 182 15.77 -11.78 -8.97
N TYR A 183 15.33 -12.46 -7.92
CA TYR A 183 16.22 -13.06 -6.92
C TYR A 183 16.67 -14.46 -7.36
N LEU A 184 17.91 -14.82 -7.03
CA LEU A 184 18.47 -16.13 -7.33
C LEU A 184 18.47 -17.03 -6.11
N TRP A 185 18.14 -18.31 -6.29
CA TRP A 185 18.18 -19.29 -5.21
C TRP A 185 19.62 -19.40 -4.74
N ARG A 186 19.83 -19.27 -3.42
CA ARG A 186 21.13 -19.57 -2.85
C ARG A 186 21.35 -21.08 -2.89
N PRO A 187 22.54 -21.55 -3.32
CA PRO A 187 22.92 -22.96 -3.27
C PRO A 187 22.75 -23.56 -1.87
#